data_AF-A0A5S4SX08-F1
#
_entry.id   AF-A0A5S4SX08-F1
#
_cell.length_a   1.000
_cell.length_b   1.000
_cell.length_c   1.000
_cell.angle_alpha   90.00
_cell.angle_beta   90.00
_cell.angle_gamma   90.00
#
_symmetry.space_group_name_H-M   'P 1'
#
loop_
_entity.id
_entity.type
_entity.pdbx_description
1 polymer ?
#
loop_
_entity_poly.entity_id
_entity_poly.type
_entity_poly.pdbx_seq_one_letter_code
_entity_poly.pdbx_strand_id
1 'polypeptide(L)'
;MTAHVHAKEMLLYAKDSGQTKRAWLKWQKLEEGSTDWVSLDGHPLWNEKTKYRHKPQDATINGFSLADTRISHLMQSGETYYVEAATEKDYFEEVTFDVSLWDDRVIARGIAHSTKEGAAAFCRARLGLSATE
;
A
#
# COMPACT_ATOMS: atom_id res chain seq x y z
N MET A 1 18.69 6.54 -20.39
CA MET A 1 18.99 6.28 -18.98
C MET A 1 17.78 5.59 -18.39
N THR A 2 17.92 4.34 -18.00
CA THR A 2 16.83 3.63 -17.30
C THR A 2 16.93 4.00 -15.82
N ALA A 3 15.81 4.39 -15.21
CA ALA A 3 15.79 4.63 -13.77
C ALA A 3 16.16 3.35 -13.02
N HIS A 4 16.74 3.49 -11.82
CA HIS A 4 17.06 2.36 -10.96
C HIS A 4 15.78 1.54 -10.67
N VAL A 5 15.89 0.21 -10.63
CA VAL A 5 14.72 -0.68 -10.47
C VAL A 5 13.90 -0.37 -9.21
N HIS A 6 14.56 0.09 -8.15
CA HIS A 6 13.96 0.44 -6.85
C HIS A 6 13.70 1.94 -6.66
N ALA A 7 13.65 2.73 -7.74
CA ALA A 7 13.55 4.19 -7.62
C ALA A 7 12.31 4.66 -6.84
N LYS A 8 11.17 3.96 -6.97
CA LYS A 8 9.94 4.26 -6.24
C LYS A 8 10.11 4.00 -4.74
N GLU A 9 10.70 2.86 -4.39
CA GLU A 9 10.95 2.43 -3.02
C GLU A 9 11.98 3.34 -2.32
N MET A 10 13.04 3.74 -3.03
CA MET A 10 14.03 4.68 -2.53
C MET A 10 13.41 6.02 -2.14
N LEU A 11 12.46 6.53 -2.96
CA LEU A 11 11.73 7.75 -2.66
C LEU A 11 10.87 7.61 -1.39
N LEU A 12 10.16 6.49 -1.25
CA LEU A 12 9.35 6.23 -0.05
C LEU A 12 10.24 6.10 1.20
N TYR A 13 11.36 5.39 1.09
CA TYR A 13 12.32 5.22 2.17
C TYR A 13 12.92 6.56 2.64
N ALA A 14 13.17 7.48 1.70
CA ALA A 14 13.63 8.83 2.02
C ALA A 14 12.59 9.60 2.85
N LYS A 15 11.29 9.48 2.50
CA LYS A 15 10.20 10.06 3.30
C LYS A 15 10.15 9.47 4.72
N ASP A 16 10.26 8.15 4.86
CA ASP A 16 10.30 7.49 6.17
C ASP A 16 11.51 7.91 7.01
N SER A 17 12.68 8.05 6.36
CA SER A 17 13.92 8.48 7.02
C SER A 17 13.84 9.91 7.55
N GLY A 18 13.01 10.76 6.92
CA GLY A 18 12.70 12.09 7.44
C GLY A 18 11.84 12.08 8.71
N GLN A 19 11.07 11.01 8.94
CA GLN A 19 10.16 10.88 10.09
C GLN A 19 10.78 10.11 11.28
N THR A 20 11.69 9.18 11.01
CA THR A 20 12.29 8.33 12.05
C THR A 20 13.74 7.99 11.75
N LYS A 21 14.55 7.93 12.82
CA LYS A 21 15.95 7.49 12.74
C LYS A 21 16.10 5.98 12.44
N ARG A 22 15.00 5.22 12.48
CA ARG A 22 14.99 3.75 12.27
C ARG A 22 14.02 3.35 11.16
N ALA A 23 14.06 4.06 10.03
CA ALA A 23 13.15 3.83 8.89
C ALA A 23 13.15 2.38 8.38
N TRP A 24 14.31 1.70 8.39
CA TRP A 24 14.43 0.30 7.94
C TRP A 24 13.54 -0.68 8.72
N LEU A 25 13.16 -0.38 9.96
CA LEU A 25 12.25 -1.24 10.72
C LEU A 25 10.85 -1.32 10.11
N LYS A 26 10.48 -0.35 9.28
CA LYS A 26 9.23 -0.35 8.52
C LYS A 26 9.34 -1.09 7.19
N TRP A 27 10.46 -1.73 6.87
CA TRP A 27 10.72 -2.33 5.57
C TRP A 27 11.06 -3.81 5.69
N GLN A 28 10.85 -4.52 4.58
CA GLN A 28 11.20 -5.93 4.40
C GLN A 28 11.98 -6.12 3.10
N LYS A 29 12.79 -7.17 3.06
CA LYS A 29 13.37 -7.72 1.83
C LYS A 29 12.86 -9.13 1.60
N LEU A 30 12.80 -9.54 0.35
CA LEU A 30 12.58 -10.95 0.01
C LEU A 30 13.86 -11.72 0.30
N GLU A 31 13.75 -12.82 1.02
CA GLU A 31 14.89 -13.69 1.32
C GLU A 31 15.36 -14.44 0.05
N GLU A 32 16.67 -14.55 -0.12
CA GLU A 32 17.26 -15.13 -1.33
C GLU A 32 16.90 -16.62 -1.45
N GLY A 33 16.28 -17.00 -2.56
CA GLY A 33 15.81 -18.36 -2.78
C GLY A 33 14.53 -18.73 -2.01
N SER A 34 13.88 -17.78 -1.34
CA SER A 34 12.60 -17.97 -0.64
C SER A 34 11.50 -17.06 -1.19
N THR A 35 10.25 -17.37 -0.82
CA THR A 35 9.08 -16.50 -0.99
C THR A 35 8.83 -15.61 0.22
N ASP A 36 9.64 -15.75 1.28
CA ASP A 36 9.42 -15.09 2.56
C ASP A 36 9.97 -13.67 2.60
N TRP A 37 9.19 -12.78 3.21
CA TRP A 37 9.56 -11.39 3.42
C TRP A 37 10.09 -11.19 4.83
N VAL A 38 11.38 -10.92 4.94
CA VAL A 38 12.07 -10.73 6.22
C VAL A 38 12.26 -9.25 6.53
N SER A 39 12.16 -8.89 7.81
CA SER A 39 12.39 -7.50 8.25
C SER A 39 13.83 -7.07 7.97
N LEU A 40 14.03 -5.81 7.64
CA LEU A 40 15.37 -5.24 7.61
C LEU A 40 15.89 -4.99 9.03
N ASP A 41 17.16 -5.31 9.24
CA ASP A 41 17.94 -5.03 10.44
C ASP A 41 18.79 -3.76 10.31
N GLY A 42 18.99 -3.26 9.10
CA GLY A 42 19.66 -1.99 8.79
C GLY A 42 19.16 -1.33 7.50
N HIS A 43 19.79 -0.23 7.11
CA HIS A 43 19.42 0.51 5.89
C HIS A 43 19.48 -0.40 4.65
N PRO A 44 18.48 -0.33 3.75
CA PRO A 44 18.51 -1.10 2.51
C PRO A 44 19.67 -0.65 1.63
N LEU A 45 20.40 -1.63 1.09
CA LEU A 45 21.49 -1.39 0.13
C LEU A 45 20.99 -1.22 -1.31
N TRP A 46 19.69 -1.43 -1.55
CA TRP A 46 19.06 -1.34 -2.86
C TRP A 46 19.71 -2.22 -3.93
N ASN A 47 20.14 -3.44 -3.57
CA ASN A 47 20.67 -4.39 -4.54
C ASN A 47 19.59 -4.70 -5.61
N GLU A 48 19.94 -4.56 -6.89
CA GLU A 48 19.03 -4.79 -8.02
C GLU A 48 18.42 -6.20 -8.02
N LYS A 49 19.13 -7.19 -7.47
CA LYS A 49 18.65 -8.58 -7.38
C LYS A 49 17.71 -8.84 -6.20
N THR A 50 17.66 -7.93 -5.22
CA THR A 50 16.85 -8.08 -4.02
C THR A 50 15.57 -7.27 -4.14
N LYS A 51 14.43 -7.88 -3.88
CA LYS A 51 13.16 -7.15 -3.79
C LYS A 51 13.01 -6.54 -2.40
N TYR A 52 12.57 -5.30 -2.35
CA TYR A 52 12.28 -4.58 -1.12
C TYR A 52 10.81 -4.16 -1.11
N ARG A 53 10.20 -4.10 0.07
CA ARG A 53 8.88 -3.52 0.25
C ARG A 53 8.76 -2.84 1.60
N HIS A 54 7.88 -1.85 1.69
CA HIS A 54 7.44 -1.35 2.99
C HIS A 54 6.56 -2.42 3.66
N LYS A 55 6.70 -2.60 4.99
CA LYS A 55 5.84 -3.49 5.79
C LYS A 55 4.39 -3.05 5.62
N PRO A 56 3.43 -3.98 5.52
CA PRO A 56 2.03 -3.64 5.72
C PRO A 56 1.94 -2.97 7.10
N GLN A 57 1.50 -1.71 7.16
CA GLN A 57 1.16 -1.07 8.43
C GLN A 57 -0.24 -1.54 8.79
N ASP A 58 -0.52 -1.83 10.05
CA ASP A 58 -1.91 -2.08 10.44
C ASP A 58 -2.62 -0.75 10.65
N ALA A 59 -3.79 -0.58 10.02
CA ALA A 59 -4.72 0.51 10.28
C ALA A 59 -5.84 0.00 11.18
N THR A 60 -6.19 0.78 12.21
CA THR A 60 -7.37 0.52 13.04
C THR A 60 -8.53 1.36 12.55
N ILE A 61 -9.59 0.70 12.06
CA ILE A 61 -10.83 1.34 11.60
C ILE A 61 -11.98 0.76 12.42
N ASN A 62 -12.70 1.59 13.18
CA ASN A 62 -13.80 1.16 14.06
C ASN A 62 -13.46 -0.06 14.96
N GLY A 63 -12.22 -0.13 15.45
CA GLY A 63 -11.76 -1.25 16.29
C GLY A 63 -11.30 -2.50 15.53
N PHE A 64 -11.42 -2.53 14.20
CA PHE A 64 -10.87 -3.58 13.36
C PHE A 64 -9.43 -3.26 12.96
N SER A 65 -8.51 -4.19 13.22
CA SER A 65 -7.11 -4.09 12.77
C SER A 65 -6.98 -4.70 11.39
N LEU A 66 -6.62 -3.88 10.40
CA LEU A 66 -6.54 -4.27 9.00
C LEU A 66 -5.15 -3.93 8.43
N ALA A 67 -4.64 -4.76 7.53
CA ALA A 67 -3.47 -4.39 6.75
C ALA A 67 -3.78 -3.14 5.90
N ASP A 68 -2.99 -2.09 6.07
CA ASP A 68 -3.14 -0.83 5.37
C ASP A 68 -2.75 -1.01 3.91
N THR A 69 -3.78 -1.10 3.09
CA THR A 69 -3.72 -1.29 1.64
C THR A 69 -4.00 -0.01 0.88
N ARG A 70 -4.16 1.12 1.60
CA ARG A 70 -4.47 2.42 0.97
C ARG A 70 -3.31 2.86 0.08
N ILE A 71 -3.64 3.44 -1.07
CA ILE A 71 -2.65 3.96 -2.00
C ILE A 71 -1.96 5.17 -1.36
N SER A 72 -0.64 5.06 -1.17
CA SER A 72 0.22 6.12 -0.63
C SER A 72 1.33 6.56 -1.59
N HIS A 73 1.39 5.97 -2.78
CA HIS A 73 2.42 6.20 -3.79
C HIS A 73 1.85 6.79 -5.09
N LEU A 74 2.74 7.30 -5.94
CA LEU A 74 2.41 7.83 -7.26
C LEU A 74 2.03 6.68 -8.20
N MET A 75 0.76 6.63 -8.60
CA MET A 75 0.26 5.71 -9.61
C MET A 75 0.56 6.22 -11.02
N GLN A 76 0.61 5.30 -11.99
CA GLN A 76 0.76 5.61 -13.43
C GLN A 76 -0.59 5.48 -14.14
N SER A 77 -0.83 6.34 -15.15
CA SER A 77 -2.03 6.24 -15.98
C SER A 77 -2.14 4.84 -16.61
N GLY A 78 -3.31 4.23 -16.49
CA GLY A 78 -3.59 2.86 -16.90
C GLY A 78 -3.41 1.80 -15.79
N GLU A 79 -2.85 2.14 -14.63
CA GLU A 79 -2.80 1.21 -13.48
C GLU A 79 -4.20 1.03 -12.86
N THR A 80 -4.51 -0.20 -12.43
CA THR A 80 -5.78 -0.53 -11.77
C THR A 80 -5.66 -0.36 -10.26
N TYR A 81 -6.69 0.21 -9.64
CA TYR A 81 -6.87 0.27 -8.20
C TYR A 81 -8.32 0.04 -7.78
N TYR A 82 -8.55 -0.04 -6.47
CA TYR A 82 -9.84 -0.40 -5.91
C TYR A 82 -10.34 0.70 -4.97
N VAL A 83 -11.59 1.11 -5.10
CA VAL A 83 -12.23 2.11 -4.24
C VAL A 83 -13.24 1.45 -3.33
N GLU A 84 -13.30 1.89 -2.08
CA GLU A 84 -14.36 1.46 -1.16
C GLU A 84 -15.75 1.88 -1.65
N ALA A 85 -16.65 0.93 -1.85
CA ALA A 85 -17.96 1.18 -2.45
C ALA A 85 -19.09 0.52 -1.65
N ALA A 86 -19.67 1.27 -0.70
CA ALA A 86 -20.71 0.76 0.21
C ALA A 86 -22.03 0.37 -0.49
N THR A 87 -22.24 0.80 -1.73
CA THR A 87 -23.41 0.47 -2.54
C THR A 87 -23.22 -0.81 -3.35
N GLU A 88 -21.97 -1.26 -3.54
CA GLU A 88 -21.65 -2.46 -4.31
C GLU A 88 -21.77 -3.70 -3.43
N LYS A 89 -22.19 -4.82 -4.04
CA LYS A 89 -22.37 -6.09 -3.34
C LYS A 89 -21.09 -6.55 -2.63
N ASP A 90 -19.95 -6.37 -3.29
CA ASP A 90 -18.65 -6.82 -2.81
C ASP A 90 -17.88 -5.74 -2.04
N TYR A 91 -18.52 -4.59 -1.77
CA TYR A 91 -17.96 -3.46 -1.00
C TYR A 91 -16.75 -2.75 -1.64
N PHE A 92 -16.48 -2.99 -2.94
CA PHE A 92 -15.45 -2.28 -3.69
C PHE A 92 -15.86 -2.03 -5.15
N GLU A 93 -15.20 -1.06 -5.77
CA GLU A 93 -15.25 -0.78 -7.21
C GLU A 93 -13.83 -0.88 -7.79
N GLU A 94 -13.67 -1.50 -8.96
CA GLU A 94 -12.39 -1.54 -9.69
C GLU A 94 -12.31 -0.32 -10.63
N VAL A 95 -11.21 0.43 -10.55
CA VAL A 95 -11.02 1.70 -11.26
C VAL A 95 -9.67 1.69 -11.98
N THR A 96 -9.66 2.18 -13.21
CA THR A 96 -8.43 2.44 -13.96
C THR A 96 -7.99 3.88 -13.72
N PHE A 97 -6.77 4.07 -13.23
CA PHE A 97 -6.21 5.38 -12.95
C PHE A 97 -6.00 6.17 -14.24
N ASP A 98 -6.61 7.34 -14.34
CA ASP A 98 -6.60 8.19 -15.53
C ASP A 98 -6.10 9.61 -15.24
N VAL A 99 -5.55 9.85 -14.04
CA VAL A 99 -5.03 11.14 -13.57
C VAL A 99 -6.15 12.19 -13.46
N SER A 100 -7.39 11.74 -13.22
CA SER A 100 -8.52 12.64 -13.06
C SER A 100 -8.57 13.25 -11.66
N LEU A 101 -9.35 14.34 -11.52
CA LEU A 101 -9.69 14.91 -10.21
C LEU A 101 -10.44 13.91 -9.31
N TRP A 102 -11.02 12.86 -9.88
CA TRP A 102 -11.64 11.79 -9.12
C TRP A 102 -10.58 10.94 -8.43
N ASP A 103 -9.53 10.51 -9.15
CA ASP A 103 -8.41 9.75 -8.61
C ASP A 103 -7.76 10.47 -7.41
N ASP A 104 -7.43 11.76 -7.59
CA ASP A 104 -6.85 12.58 -6.54
C ASP A 104 -7.75 12.65 -5.29
N ARG A 105 -9.06 12.74 -5.49
CA ARG A 105 -10.04 12.83 -4.41
C ARG A 105 -10.13 11.53 -3.61
N VAL A 106 -10.18 10.38 -4.26
CA VAL A 106 -10.32 9.08 -3.57
C VAL A 106 -9.03 8.69 -2.86
N ILE A 107 -7.86 8.99 -3.45
CA ILE A 107 -6.55 8.78 -2.83
C ILE A 107 -6.39 9.70 -1.62
N ALA A 108 -6.66 11.01 -1.75
CA ALA A 108 -6.52 11.97 -0.65
C ALA A 108 -7.46 11.67 0.53
N ARG A 109 -8.61 11.05 0.28
CA ARG A 109 -9.55 10.63 1.32
C ARG A 109 -9.19 9.28 1.95
N GLY A 110 -8.17 8.60 1.46
CA GLY A 110 -7.73 7.30 1.97
C GLY A 110 -8.77 6.20 1.78
N ILE A 111 -9.49 6.24 0.65
CA ILE A 111 -10.53 5.26 0.29
C ILE A 111 -10.17 4.46 -0.97
N ALA A 112 -8.97 4.68 -1.50
CA ALA A 112 -8.39 4.00 -2.65
C ALA A 112 -7.32 3.00 -2.17
N HIS A 113 -7.35 1.78 -2.70
CA HIS A 113 -6.58 0.63 -2.24
C HIS A 113 -5.89 -0.09 -3.39
N SER A 114 -4.74 -0.71 -3.11
CA SER A 114 -3.99 -1.52 -4.07
C SER A 114 -4.53 -2.94 -4.26
N THR A 115 -5.51 -3.36 -3.45
CA THR A 115 -6.09 -4.71 -3.49
C THR A 115 -7.61 -4.64 -3.26
N LYS A 116 -8.37 -5.48 -3.96
CA LYS A 116 -9.83 -5.60 -3.79
C LYS A 116 -10.23 -6.02 -2.38
N GLU A 117 -9.50 -6.96 -1.77
CA GLU A 117 -9.75 -7.44 -0.40
C GLU A 117 -9.55 -6.31 0.62
N GLY A 118 -8.53 -5.48 0.39
CA GLY A 118 -8.27 -4.29 1.19
C GLY A 118 -9.40 -3.26 1.14
N ALA A 119 -9.87 -2.92 -0.07
CA ALA A 119 -11.01 -2.01 -0.24
C ALA A 119 -12.27 -2.56 0.44
N ALA A 120 -12.63 -3.83 0.19
CA ALA A 120 -13.79 -4.46 0.80
C ALA A 120 -13.69 -4.47 2.34
N ALA A 121 -12.54 -4.86 2.90
CA ALA A 121 -12.34 -4.94 4.33
C ALA A 121 -12.43 -3.56 5.01
N PHE A 122 -11.83 -2.52 4.42
CA PHE A 122 -11.92 -1.16 4.94
C PHE A 122 -13.34 -0.61 4.86
N CYS A 123 -14.04 -0.83 3.75
CA CYS A 123 -15.42 -0.41 3.59
C CYS A 123 -16.32 -1.05 4.65
N ARG A 124 -16.22 -2.38 4.83
CA ARG A 124 -16.95 -3.12 5.87
C ARG A 124 -16.64 -2.60 7.27
N ALA A 125 -15.36 -2.42 7.59
CA ALA A 125 -14.95 -1.89 8.90
C ALA A 125 -15.53 -0.48 9.15
N ARG A 126 -15.57 0.41 8.15
CA ARG A 126 -16.19 1.74 8.28
C ARG A 126 -17.70 1.70 8.50
N LEU A 127 -18.37 0.71 7.90
CA LEU A 127 -19.80 0.44 8.13
C LEU A 127 -20.06 -0.25 9.48
N GLY A 128 -19.02 -0.62 10.23
CA GLY A 128 -19.14 -1.36 11.48
C GLY A 128 -19.47 -2.85 11.29
N LEU A 129 -19.30 -3.36 10.07
CA LEU A 129 -19.46 -4.77 9.74
C LEU A 129 -18.15 -5.50 10.00
N SER A 130 -18.22 -6.79 10.35
CA SER A 130 -17.02 -7.62 10.47
C SER A 130 -16.25 -7.63 9.15
N ALA A 131 -14.93 -7.46 9.22
CA ALA A 131 -14.05 -7.46 8.05
C ALA A 131 -13.98 -8.83 7.33
N THR A 132 -14.44 -9.89 7.99
CA THR A 132 -14.68 -11.23 7.43
C THR A 132 -16.18 -11.50 7.41
N GLU A 133 -16.69 -12.16 6.36
CA GLU A 133 -18.01 -12.82 6.41
C GLU A 133 -18.04 -13.93 7.46
#